data_AF-A0A7C5WNN3-F1
#
_entry.id   AF-A0A7C5WNN3-F1
#
_cell.length_a   1.000
_cell.length_b   1.000
_cell.length_c   1.000
_cell.angle_alpha   90.00
_cell.angle_beta   90.00
_cell.angle_gamma   90.00
#
_symmetry.space_group_name_H-M   'P 1'
#
loop_
_entity.id
_entity.type
_entity.pdbx_description
1 polymer ?
#
loop_
_entity_poly.entity_id
_entity_poly.type
_entity_poly.pdbx_seq_one_letter_code
_entity_poly.pdbx_strand_id
1 'polypeptide(L)'
;LMLAGLDGIKNKYVPIGPMDEDLFKLSLDEIREKKIPQMPHTLREAVEGLIADHDFLLPVMTKDFIDTYQHYQFERQIWPDEARPTPFEVKTTYSC
;
A
#
# COMPACT_ATOMS: atom_id res chain seq x y z
N LEU A 1 -7.73 -9.72 -5.69
CA LEU A 1 -8.75 -8.88 -6.36
C LEU A 1 -10.17 -9.43 -6.21
N MET A 2 -10.45 -10.67 -6.60
CA MET A 2 -11.80 -11.26 -6.50
C MET A 2 -12.41 -11.18 -5.09
N LEU A 3 -11.65 -11.53 -4.04
CA LEU A 3 -12.13 -11.51 -2.66
C LEU A 3 -12.51 -10.10 -2.17
N ALA A 4 -11.70 -9.09 -2.47
CA ALA A 4 -11.99 -7.70 -2.13
C ALA A 4 -13.28 -7.19 -2.81
N GLY A 5 -13.52 -7.58 -4.08
CA GLY A 5 -14.75 -7.24 -4.79
C GLY A 5 -15.99 -7.91 -4.17
N LEU A 6 -15.87 -9.17 -3.78
CA LEU A 6 -16.95 -9.89 -3.10
C LEU A 6 -17.27 -9.28 -1.72
N ASP A 7 -16.24 -8.85 -0.98
CA ASP A 7 -16.43 -8.17 0.30
C ASP A 7 -17.16 -6.82 0.13
N GLY A 8 -16.78 -6.04 -0.89
CA GLY A 8 -17.48 -4.80 -1.23
C GLY A 8 -18.97 -4.99 -1.55
N ILE A 9 -19.33 -6.07 -2.27
CA ILE A 9 -20.74 -6.42 -2.55
C ILE A 9 -21.47 -6.82 -1.26
N LYS A 10 -20.83 -7.64 -0.41
CA LYS A 10 -21.40 -8.12 0.86
C LYS A 10 -21.68 -6.97 1.83
N ASN A 11 -20.73 -6.04 1.98
CA ASN A 11 -20.81 -4.92 2.92
C ASN A 11 -21.42 -3.65 2.30
N LYS A 12 -21.78 -3.69 1.00
CA LYS A 12 -22.38 -2.58 0.24
C LYS A 12 -21.54 -1.30 0.30
N TYR A 13 -20.22 -1.44 0.17
CA TYR A 13 -19.34 -0.29 0.14
C TYR A 13 -19.64 0.60 -1.06
N VAL A 14 -19.76 1.90 -0.80
CA VAL A 14 -19.96 2.91 -1.84
C VAL A 14 -18.59 3.33 -2.33
N PRO A 15 -18.22 3.05 -3.59
CA PRO A 15 -16.97 3.52 -4.13
C PRO A 15 -16.99 5.06 -4.18
N ILE A 16 -15.81 5.66 -4.04
CA ILE A 16 -15.65 7.09 -4.31
C ILE A 16 -16.03 7.30 -5.78
N GLY A 17 -16.83 8.33 -6.04
CA GLY A 17 -17.33 8.64 -7.38
C GLY A 17 -16.20 8.82 -8.41
N PRO A 18 -16.52 8.76 -9.70
CA PRO A 18 -15.54 9.02 -10.75
C PRO A 18 -14.93 10.42 -10.58
N MET A 19 -13.65 10.53 -10.87
CA MET A 19 -12.94 11.80 -10.90
C MET A 19 -12.72 12.19 -12.36
N ASP A 20 -13.30 13.33 -12.77
CA ASP A 20 -13.23 13.84 -14.14
C ASP A 20 -12.03 14.79 -14.37
N GLU A 21 -11.15 14.92 -13.38
CA GLU A 21 -9.94 15.77 -13.41
C GLU A 21 -8.67 14.94 -13.72
N ASP A 22 -7.64 15.59 -14.24
CA ASP A 22 -6.33 14.97 -14.46
C ASP A 22 -5.58 14.81 -13.13
N LEU A 23 -5.57 13.58 -12.59
CA LEU A 23 -5.02 13.25 -11.27
C LEU A 23 -3.53 13.59 -11.12
N PHE A 24 -2.76 13.65 -12.22
CA PHE A 24 -1.34 13.97 -12.17
C PHE A 24 -1.06 15.46 -11.99
N LYS A 25 -2.05 16.33 -12.23
CA LYS A 25 -1.92 17.79 -12.08
C LYS A 25 -2.31 18.28 -10.69
N LEU A 26 -2.95 17.44 -9.89
CA LEU A 26 -3.33 17.77 -8.53
C LEU A 26 -2.06 17.96 -7.68
N SER A 27 -2.01 19.07 -6.96
CA SER A 27 -0.97 19.31 -5.96
C SER A 27 -1.16 18.44 -4.73
N LEU A 28 -0.09 18.21 -3.95
CA LEU A 28 -0.18 17.41 -2.73
C LEU A 28 -1.14 18.03 -1.70
N ASP A 29 -1.25 19.35 -1.67
CA ASP A 29 -2.15 20.06 -0.76
C ASP A 29 -3.62 19.85 -1.16
N GLU A 30 -3.95 19.96 -2.44
CA GLU A 30 -5.30 19.67 -2.95
C GLU A 30 -5.72 18.22 -2.68
N ILE A 31 -4.80 17.26 -2.82
CA ILE A 31 -5.10 15.86 -2.54
C ILE A 31 -5.41 15.66 -1.04
N ARG A 32 -4.66 16.31 -0.15
CA ARG A 32 -4.89 16.29 1.29
C ARG A 32 -6.21 16.95 1.67
N GLU A 33 -6.53 18.10 1.07
CA GLU A 33 -7.79 18.82 1.30
C GLU A 33 -9.01 18.01 0.85
N LYS A 34 -8.93 17.41 -0.36
CA LYS A 34 -9.98 16.54 -0.91
C LYS A 34 -10.05 15.16 -0.24
N LYS A 35 -9.11 14.84 0.67
CA LYS A 35 -9.00 13.55 1.39
C LYS A 35 -9.07 12.34 0.46
N ILE A 36 -8.42 12.43 -0.70
CA ILE A 36 -8.42 11.34 -1.68
C ILE A 36 -7.51 10.24 -1.14
N PRO A 37 -8.01 9.00 -0.95
CA PRO A 37 -7.15 7.89 -0.55
C PRO A 37 -6.11 7.63 -1.66
N GLN A 38 -4.84 7.60 -1.28
CA GLN A 38 -3.73 7.34 -2.18
C GLN A 38 -3.27 5.89 -2.04
N MET A 39 -2.54 5.42 -3.06
CA MET A 39 -1.80 4.17 -2.94
C MET A 39 -0.68 4.32 -1.89
N PRO A 40 -0.32 3.24 -1.20
CA PRO A 40 0.80 3.26 -0.25
C PRO A 40 2.09 3.68 -0.95
N HIS A 41 2.92 4.46 -0.26
CA HIS A 41 4.16 5.00 -0.82
C HIS A 41 5.31 3.98 -0.80
N THR A 42 5.21 2.97 0.05
CA THR A 42 6.24 1.94 0.20
C THR A 42 5.62 0.55 0.26
N LEU A 43 6.43 -0.45 -0.08
CA LEU A 43 6.02 -1.85 0.10
C LEU A 43 5.76 -2.18 1.57
N ARG A 44 6.51 -1.58 2.50
CA ARG A 44 6.28 -1.70 3.94
C ARG A 44 4.86 -1.27 4.31
N GLU A 45 4.47 -0.07 3.93
CA GLU A 45 3.14 0.48 4.22
C GLU A 45 2.03 -0.38 3.61
N ALA A 46 2.24 -0.90 2.39
CA ALA A 46 1.29 -1.81 1.77
C ALA A 46 1.10 -3.12 2.56
N VAL A 47 2.18 -3.71 3.07
CA VAL A 47 2.14 -4.93 3.89
C VAL A 47 1.56 -4.65 5.27
N GLU A 48 1.88 -3.51 5.89
CA GLU A 48 1.27 -3.10 7.16
C GLU A 48 -0.24 -2.86 7.02
N GLY A 49 -0.67 -2.26 5.91
CA GLY A 49 -2.09 -2.13 5.57
C GLY A 49 -2.78 -3.48 5.38
N LEU A 50 -2.10 -4.44 4.73
CA LEU A 50 -2.59 -5.82 4.63
C LEU A 50 -2.76 -6.46 6.01
N ILE A 51 -1.83 -6.26 6.93
CA ILE A 51 -1.90 -6.82 8.30
C ILE A 51 -3.09 -6.21 9.05
N ALA A 52 -3.30 -4.91 8.91
CA ALA A 52 -4.38 -4.19 9.59
C ALA A 52 -5.79 -4.60 9.10
N ASP A 53 -5.93 -4.98 7.83
CA ASP A 53 -7.21 -5.35 7.23
C ASP A 53 -7.06 -6.57 6.29
N HIS A 54 -6.94 -7.77 6.86
CA HIS A 54 -6.87 -9.03 6.10
C HIS A 54 -8.11 -9.91 6.24
N ASP A 55 -9.14 -9.46 6.96
CA ASP A 55 -10.32 -10.27 7.27
C ASP A 55 -11.07 -10.71 6.02
N PHE A 56 -11.08 -9.86 4.97
CA PHE A 56 -11.68 -10.18 3.69
C PHE A 56 -10.98 -11.34 2.94
N LEU A 57 -9.75 -11.68 3.32
CA LEU A 57 -8.97 -12.77 2.72
C LEU A 57 -9.13 -14.10 3.45
N LEU A 58 -9.45 -14.08 4.74
CA LEU A 58 -9.57 -15.26 5.60
C LEU A 58 -10.51 -16.38 5.08
N PRO A 59 -11.59 -16.11 4.32
CA PRO A 59 -12.45 -17.18 3.80
C PRO A 59 -11.75 -18.14 2.81
N VAL A 60 -10.64 -17.73 2.19
CA VAL A 60 -9.92 -18.53 1.19
C VAL A 60 -8.44 -18.66 1.53
N MET A 61 -7.83 -17.60 2.05
CA MET A 61 -6.44 -17.59 2.50
C MET A 61 -6.39 -17.91 3.98
N THR A 62 -5.69 -18.98 4.34
CA THR A 62 -5.46 -19.33 5.74
C THR A 62 -4.60 -18.27 6.42
N LYS A 63 -4.78 -18.07 7.72
CA LYS A 63 -3.96 -17.15 8.51
C LYS A 63 -2.46 -17.44 8.40
N ASP A 64 -2.07 -18.71 8.44
CA ASP A 64 -0.67 -19.14 8.29
C ASP A 64 -0.03 -18.70 6.97
N PHE A 65 -0.79 -18.73 5.87
CA PHE A 65 -0.34 -18.22 4.58
C PHE A 65 -0.09 -16.71 4.61
N ILE A 66 -0.99 -15.94 5.23
CA ILE A 66 -0.87 -14.48 5.34
C ILE A 66 0.35 -14.14 6.21
N ASP A 67 0.49 -14.81 7.35
CA ASP A 67 1.62 -14.65 8.28
C ASP A 67 2.95 -15.04 7.60
N THR A 68 2.98 -16.11 6.82
CA THR A 68 4.19 -16.50 6.07
C THR A 68 4.51 -15.48 4.97
N TYR A 69 3.49 -14.96 4.28
CA TYR A 69 3.66 -14.01 3.19
C TYR A 69 4.20 -12.66 3.68
N GLN A 70 3.71 -12.13 4.80
CA GLN A 70 4.28 -10.91 5.39
C GLN A 70 5.77 -11.09 5.68
N HIS A 71 6.17 -12.17 6.37
CA HIS A 71 7.56 -12.40 6.75
C HIS A 71 8.45 -12.52 5.52
N TYR A 72 7.98 -13.25 4.51
CA TYR A 72 8.66 -13.39 3.24
C TYR A 72 8.91 -12.05 2.53
N GLN A 73 7.91 -11.16 2.49
CA GLN A 73 8.06 -9.84 1.87
C GLN A 73 8.99 -8.92 2.67
N PHE A 74 8.92 -8.97 4.00
CA PHE A 74 9.82 -8.21 4.86
C PHE A 74 11.28 -8.63 4.68
N GLU A 75 11.55 -9.94 4.75
CA GLU A 75 12.90 -10.49 4.67
C GLU A 75 13.54 -10.30 3.29
N ARG A 76 12.78 -10.49 2.21
CA ARG A 76 13.36 -10.50 0.86
C ARG A 76 13.40 -9.15 0.18
N GLN A 77 12.45 -8.26 0.47
CA GLN A 77 12.32 -6.99 -0.25
C GLN A 77 12.49 -5.80 0.66
N ILE A 78 11.71 -5.70 1.74
CA ILE A 78 11.63 -4.47 2.54
C ILE A 78 12.95 -4.23 3.30
N TRP A 79 13.40 -5.17 4.13
CA TRP A 79 14.63 -4.95 4.91
C TRP A 79 15.88 -4.79 4.04
N PRO A 80 16.07 -5.57 2.94
CA PRO A 80 17.22 -5.36 2.07
C PRO A 80 17.22 -4.02 1.35
N ASP A 81 16.05 -3.50 0.96
CA ASP A 81 15.94 -2.20 0.29
C ASP A 81 16.26 -1.05 1.26
N GLU A 82 15.65 -1.06 2.45
CA GLU A 82 15.83 -0.01 3.47
C GLU A 82 17.22 -0.01 4.10
N ALA A 83 17.90 -1.16 4.15
CA ALA A 83 19.23 -1.28 4.77
C ALA A 83 20.40 -0.96 3.82
N ARG A 84 20.14 -0.80 2.51
CA ARG A 84 21.20 -0.57 1.52
C ARG A 84 21.28 0.90 1.17
N PRO A 85 22.45 1.54 1.29
CA PRO A 85 22.64 2.91 0.82
C PRO A 85 22.30 3.01 -0.66
N THR A 86 21.48 4.00 -1.02
CA THR A 86 21.11 4.22 -2.42
C THR A 86 22.16 5.10 -3.13
N PRO A 87 22.41 4.91 -4.44
CA PRO A 87 23.34 5.79 -5.17
C PRO A 87 22.95 7.27 -5.12
N PHE A 88 21.66 7.56 -4.97
CA PHE A 88 21.15 8.92 -4.88
C PHE A 88 21.47 9.56 -3.52
N GLU A 89 21.45 8.79 -2.43
CA GLU A 89 21.91 9.24 -1.12
C GLU A 89 23.39 9.61 -1.15
N VAL A 90 24.23 8.84 -1.86
CA VAL A 90 25.64 9.22 -2.04
C VAL A 90 25.72 10.56 -2.77
N LYS A 91 25.04 10.73 -3.91
CA LYS A 91 25.05 12.02 -4.62
C LYS A 91 24.62 13.20 -3.74
N THR A 92 23.60 13.00 -2.91
CA THR A 92 22.96 14.07 -2.13
C THR A 92 23.69 14.35 -0.83
N THR A 93 24.21 13.31 -0.16
CA THR A 93 24.69 13.36 1.23
C THR A 93 26.21 13.24 1.35
N TYR A 94 26.93 12.87 0.28
CA TYR A 94 28.39 12.64 0.33
C TYR A 94 29.21 13.88 0.71
N SER A 95 28.73 15.07 0.36
CA SER A 95 29.39 16.36 0.66
C SER A 95 28.61 17.22 1.66
N CYS A 96 27.66 16.63 2.38
CA CYS A 96 26.86 17.30 3.41
C CYS A 96 27.61 17.44 4.73
#